data_AF-A3LUT7-F1
#
_entry.id   AF-A3LUT7-F1
#
_cell.length_a   1.000
_cell.length_b   1.000
_cell.length_c   1.000
_cell.angle_alpha   90.00
_cell.angle_beta   90.00
_cell.angle_gamma   90.00
#
_symmetry.space_group_name_H-M   'P 1'
#
loop_
_entity.id
_entity.type
_entity.pdbx_description
1 polymer ?
#
loop_
_entity_poly.entity_id
_entity_poly.type
_entity_poly.pdbx_seq_one_letter_code
_entity_poly.pdbx_strand_id
1 'polypeptide(L)'
;MNKENTPSTPGKAVANVASPVEYSPSKILKSISPNKSSSSVGKLNFLQSDNLDEHFDHIHNSHQVISHQLYNLEVQTKQTHVDLGQLFDRSKNNNQHLNKLLENIANYSTEVITEGNATKLDIKGLTEKLDSLSETQNGKVLLALEKSLAEIKTLESLQMSKGSQVEPEQIANIESKVTSLSDQLKQLHSTNKSANDSGIEIKQQICSRIQEQSQILQDKLPELIYSKIDAKLETKSQNDTKSFDNLSTQLESITNSLPDSDLVRQIIDPIVAELRSVSLDQRSLSLLENILNRLGDKKSENDLHDEFFLDVRSGLKSIDSLITSKNDQIDSLSKKYDAQERALIELRETQKLQRSHDDLELKISQLDSKYQLLTTAYQKKYEDFKNLHQQYKSLESNIERLQIATPPPNKVKKLAKVRQLHESKLNEIYESQYDSKNNANRRF
;
A
#
# COMPACT_ATOMS: atom_id res chain seq x y z
N MET A 1 -28.74 -3.60 -33.39
CA MET A 1 -29.93 -3.67 -32.51
C MET A 1 -29.68 -2.74 -31.33
N ASN A 2 -30.27 -1.55 -31.41
CA ASN A 2 -30.23 -0.50 -30.38
C ASN A 2 -31.22 -0.85 -29.27
N LYS A 3 -30.83 -0.66 -28.00
CA LYS A 3 -31.75 -0.24 -26.94
C LYS A 3 -31.04 0.71 -25.97
N GLU A 4 -31.41 1.97 -26.08
CA GLU A 4 -31.15 3.06 -25.13
C GLU A 4 -31.87 2.77 -23.80
N ASN A 5 -31.19 3.09 -22.69
CA ASN A 5 -31.83 3.24 -21.39
C ASN A 5 -32.10 4.73 -21.14
N THR A 6 -33.37 5.11 -21.18
CA THR A 6 -33.87 6.42 -20.73
C THR A 6 -34.22 6.37 -19.24
N PRO A 7 -33.75 7.30 -18.39
CA PRO A 7 -34.28 7.49 -17.04
C PRO A 7 -35.53 8.38 -17.10
N SER A 8 -36.66 7.83 -16.62
CA SER A 8 -37.93 8.56 -16.44
C SER A 8 -37.94 9.26 -15.08
N THR A 9 -38.02 10.59 -15.08
CA THR A 9 -38.29 11.42 -13.90
C THR A 9 -39.71 11.96 -13.99
N PRO A 10 -40.58 11.80 -12.98
CA PRO A 10 -41.77 12.62 -12.82
C PRO A 10 -41.47 13.79 -11.86
N GLY A 11 -41.67 15.02 -12.33
CA GLY A 11 -41.63 16.21 -11.51
C GLY A 11 -42.93 16.45 -10.74
N LYS A 12 -42.82 17.14 -9.59
CA LYS A 12 -43.57 18.36 -9.22
C LYS A 12 -43.30 18.65 -7.74
N ALA A 13 -42.48 19.67 -7.49
CA ALA A 13 -42.41 20.32 -6.20
C ALA A 13 -43.65 21.20 -6.03
N VAL A 14 -44.49 20.87 -5.04
CA VAL A 14 -45.49 21.78 -4.49
C VAL A 14 -45.12 21.97 -3.03
N ALA A 15 -44.81 23.21 -2.69
CA ALA A 15 -44.58 23.67 -1.34
C ALA A 15 -45.84 23.46 -0.49
N ASN A 16 -45.69 22.95 0.73
CA ASN A 16 -46.53 23.38 1.84
C ASN A 16 -45.90 23.05 3.21
N VAL A 17 -45.50 24.13 3.87
CA VAL A 17 -45.77 24.49 5.27
C VAL A 17 -45.52 23.41 6.32
N ALA A 18 -44.37 23.54 6.98
CA ALA A 18 -44.12 23.00 8.31
C ALA A 18 -44.95 23.78 9.34
N SER A 19 -45.75 23.06 10.13
CA SER A 19 -46.34 23.56 11.38
C SER A 19 -45.66 22.84 12.55
N PRO A 20 -45.16 23.56 13.58
CA PRO A 20 -44.56 22.96 14.75
C PRO A 20 -45.64 22.50 15.74
N VAL A 21 -45.52 21.28 16.25
CA VAL A 21 -46.37 20.74 17.32
C VAL A 21 -45.70 21.07 18.66
N GLU A 22 -46.31 21.99 19.42
CA GLU A 22 -45.95 22.34 20.79
C GLU A 22 -46.30 21.21 21.77
N TYR A 23 -45.34 20.88 22.65
CA TYR A 23 -45.56 20.00 23.80
C TYR A 23 -45.80 20.83 25.08
N SER A 24 -46.99 20.61 25.65
CA SER A 24 -47.32 20.50 27.08
C SER A 24 -47.36 21.73 28.01
N PRO A 25 -48.28 21.70 29.02
CA PRO A 25 -48.83 22.90 29.64
C PRO A 25 -48.14 23.27 30.96
N SER A 26 -47.79 24.55 31.08
CA SER A 26 -47.36 25.19 32.31
C SER A 26 -48.55 25.38 33.27
N LYS A 27 -48.71 24.48 34.26
CA LYS A 27 -49.60 24.71 35.41
C LYS A 27 -48.90 25.63 36.42
N ILE A 28 -49.39 26.85 36.52
CA ILE A 28 -49.02 27.84 37.53
C ILE A 28 -49.50 27.34 38.90
N LEU A 29 -48.54 27.02 39.79
CA LEU A 29 -48.79 26.76 41.21
C LEU A 29 -49.22 28.08 41.88
N LYS A 30 -50.44 28.14 42.41
CA LYS A 30 -50.90 29.27 43.22
C LYS A 30 -50.17 29.27 44.56
N SER A 31 -49.50 30.37 44.87
CA SER A 31 -48.89 30.63 46.17
C SER A 31 -49.97 30.76 47.24
N ILE A 32 -49.87 29.92 48.27
CA ILE A 32 -50.59 30.07 49.53
C ILE A 32 -49.91 31.21 50.29
N SER A 33 -50.64 32.29 50.57
CA SER A 33 -50.24 33.22 51.63
C SER A 33 -51.45 33.66 52.46
N PRO A 34 -51.31 33.70 53.80
CA PRO A 34 -52.41 33.88 54.72
C PRO A 34 -52.51 35.34 55.18
N ASN A 35 -53.70 35.94 55.17
CA ASN A 35 -54.02 36.97 56.17
C ASN A 35 -55.53 37.18 56.37
N LYS A 36 -56.00 36.54 57.45
CA LYS A 36 -56.92 36.98 58.51
C LYS A 36 -58.09 37.92 58.16
N SER A 37 -59.31 37.42 58.36
CA SER A 37 -60.29 37.79 59.42
C SER A 37 -61.61 37.07 59.07
N SER A 38 -62.42 36.47 59.93
CA SER A 38 -62.61 36.54 61.37
C SER A 38 -63.39 35.30 61.82
N SER A 39 -63.10 34.79 63.03
CA SER A 39 -64.08 34.17 63.94
C SER A 39 -65.04 33.12 63.35
N SER A 40 -64.65 31.84 63.39
CA SER A 40 -65.61 30.75 63.64
C SER A 40 -64.87 29.46 63.98
N VAL A 41 -65.21 28.92 65.15
CA VAL A 41 -64.65 27.73 65.78
C VAL A 41 -65.19 26.47 65.07
N GLY A 42 -64.26 25.58 64.71
CA GLY A 42 -64.39 24.13 64.74
C GLY A 42 -65.62 23.47 64.13
N LYS A 43 -65.46 22.87 62.94
CA LYS A 43 -66.03 21.56 62.59
C LYS A 43 -65.04 20.82 61.69
N LEU A 44 -64.39 19.80 62.25
CA LEU A 44 -63.59 18.83 61.51
C LEU A 44 -64.54 17.98 60.66
N ASN A 45 -64.69 18.33 59.38
CA ASN A 45 -65.36 17.49 58.38
C ASN A 45 -64.34 16.47 57.84
N PHE A 46 -64.10 15.39 58.58
CA PHE A 46 -63.25 14.28 58.15
C PHE A 46 -63.99 13.18 57.36
N LEU A 47 -65.14 13.49 56.72
CA LEU A 47 -65.97 12.44 56.12
C LEU A 47 -66.95 12.88 55.01
N GLN A 48 -66.66 13.94 54.25
CA GLN A 48 -67.49 14.29 53.10
C GLN A 48 -66.64 14.44 51.84
N SER A 49 -66.89 13.50 50.92
CA SER A 49 -66.35 13.34 49.56
C SER A 49 -64.84 13.11 49.48
N ASP A 50 -64.40 11.91 49.83
CA ASP A 50 -63.40 11.28 48.98
C ASP A 50 -64.00 11.24 47.58
N ASN A 51 -63.47 12.08 46.68
CA ASN A 51 -63.82 12.17 45.27
C ASN A 51 -63.39 10.89 44.52
N LEU A 52 -63.77 9.72 45.05
CA LEU A 52 -63.50 8.43 44.44
C LEU A 52 -64.13 8.36 43.05
N ASP A 53 -65.33 8.91 42.88
CA ASP A 53 -65.97 9.02 41.57
C ASP A 53 -65.15 9.90 40.61
N GLU A 54 -64.65 11.07 41.05
CA GLU A 54 -63.80 11.92 40.22
C GLU A 54 -62.46 11.23 39.89
N HIS A 55 -61.93 10.42 40.82
CA HIS A 55 -60.73 9.63 40.60
C HIS A 55 -60.98 8.46 39.63
N PHE A 56 -62.14 7.79 39.70
CA PHE A 56 -62.54 6.77 38.74
C PHE A 56 -62.80 7.36 37.35
N ASP A 57 -63.43 8.52 37.28
CA ASP A 57 -63.59 9.27 36.03
C ASP A 57 -62.23 9.70 35.48
N HIS A 58 -61.29 10.12 36.33
CA HIS A 58 -59.93 10.45 35.90
C HIS A 58 -59.17 9.22 35.39
N ILE A 59 -59.28 8.07 36.06
CA ILE A 59 -58.70 6.81 35.60
C ILE A 59 -59.33 6.39 34.28
N HIS A 60 -60.65 6.46 34.15
CA HIS A 60 -61.37 6.02 32.96
C HIS A 60 -61.03 6.92 31.76
N ASN A 61 -61.03 8.23 31.95
CA ASN A 61 -60.61 9.19 30.93
C ASN A 61 -59.13 8.99 30.55
N SER A 62 -58.25 8.77 31.52
CA SER A 62 -56.84 8.48 31.26
C SER A 62 -56.66 7.19 30.46
N HIS A 63 -57.41 6.14 30.80
CA HIS A 63 -57.39 4.87 30.09
C HIS A 63 -57.91 5.00 28.66
N GLN A 64 -58.98 5.77 28.44
CA GLN A 64 -59.48 6.05 27.09
C GLN A 64 -58.46 6.85 26.26
N VAL A 65 -57.80 7.85 26.87
CA VAL A 65 -56.74 8.63 26.21
C VAL A 65 -55.56 7.75 25.83
N ILE A 66 -55.08 6.89 26.73
CA ILE A 66 -54.00 5.93 26.46
C ILE A 66 -54.41 4.97 25.35
N SER A 67 -55.62 4.42 25.41
CA SER A 67 -56.13 3.50 24.38
C SER A 67 -56.19 4.17 23.01
N HIS A 68 -56.63 5.43 22.96
CA HIS A 68 -56.69 6.19 21.71
C HIS A 68 -55.29 6.52 21.18
N GLN A 69 -54.33 6.85 22.05
CA GLN A 69 -52.93 7.06 21.66
C GLN A 69 -52.28 5.79 21.13
N LEU A 70 -52.51 4.64 21.77
CA LEU A 70 -52.01 3.34 21.30
C LEU A 70 -52.62 2.96 19.96
N TYR A 71 -53.93 3.18 19.78
CA TYR A 71 -54.60 2.98 18.50
C TYR A 71 -54.03 3.88 17.40
N ASN A 72 -53.81 5.17 17.69
CA ASN A 72 -53.21 6.09 16.73
C ASN A 72 -51.77 5.72 16.39
N LEU A 73 -50.98 5.23 17.36
CA LEU A 73 -49.65 4.67 17.12
C LEU A 73 -49.74 3.44 16.23
N GLU A 74 -50.65 2.50 16.51
CA GLU A 74 -50.83 1.31 15.69
C GLU A 74 -51.22 1.66 14.25
N VAL A 75 -52.16 2.60 14.07
CA VAL A 75 -52.59 3.08 12.75
C VAL A 75 -51.46 3.81 12.03
N GLN A 76 -50.70 4.68 12.71
CA GLN A 76 -49.53 5.34 12.12
C GLN A 76 -48.44 4.35 11.73
N THR A 77 -48.21 3.32 12.55
CA THR A 77 -47.22 2.26 12.25
C THR A 77 -47.68 1.40 11.06
N LYS A 78 -48.99 1.13 10.95
CA LYS A 78 -49.58 0.44 9.78
C LYS A 78 -49.60 1.31 8.51
N GLN A 79 -49.88 2.61 8.63
CA GLN A 79 -49.94 3.58 7.52
C GLN A 79 -48.57 3.95 6.97
N THR A 80 -47.54 4.02 7.82
CA THR A 80 -46.18 4.33 7.36
C THR A 80 -45.58 3.18 6.56
N HIS A 81 -46.09 1.94 6.69
CA HIS A 81 -45.63 0.76 5.95
C HIS A 81 -44.10 0.56 6.02
N VAL A 82 -43.48 1.08 7.08
CA VAL A 82 -42.05 0.98 7.32
C VAL A 82 -41.85 -0.11 8.35
N ASP A 83 -41.51 -1.30 7.87
CA ASP A 83 -41.09 -2.41 8.71
C ASP A 83 -39.82 -2.01 9.48
N LEU A 84 -39.93 -1.92 10.81
CA LEU A 84 -38.82 -1.59 11.70
C LEU A 84 -37.62 -2.54 11.53
N GLY A 85 -37.87 -3.81 11.18
CA GLY A 85 -36.83 -4.78 10.86
C GLY A 85 -36.05 -4.37 9.61
N GLN A 86 -36.75 -3.97 8.55
CA GLN A 86 -36.11 -3.46 7.33
C GLN A 86 -35.35 -2.16 7.55
N LEU A 87 -35.85 -1.28 8.44
CA LEU A 87 -35.15 -0.05 8.78
C LEU A 87 -33.86 -0.33 9.57
N PHE A 88 -33.92 -1.30 10.48
CA PHE A 88 -32.75 -1.79 11.22
C PHE A 88 -31.72 -2.43 10.29
N ASP A 89 -32.15 -3.29 9.38
CA ASP A 89 -31.26 -3.94 8.40
C ASP A 89 -30.63 -2.91 7.44
N ARG A 90 -31.41 -1.91 6.99
CA ARG A 90 -30.89 -0.78 6.21
C ARG A 90 -29.85 0.03 6.98
N SER A 91 -30.12 0.35 8.25
CA SER A 91 -29.18 1.07 9.12
C SER A 91 -27.90 0.26 9.34
N LYS A 92 -28.02 -1.04 9.59
CA LYS A 92 -26.90 -1.97 9.74
C LYS A 92 -26.04 -2.04 8.48
N ASN A 93 -26.66 -2.18 7.30
CA ASN A 93 -25.96 -2.18 6.02
C ASN A 93 -25.28 -0.83 5.76
N ASN A 94 -25.94 0.30 6.02
CA ASN A 94 -25.34 1.62 5.87
C ASN A 94 -24.11 1.81 6.77
N ASN A 95 -24.17 1.36 8.03
CA ASN A 95 -23.02 1.39 8.93
C ASN A 95 -21.88 0.49 8.44
N GLN A 96 -22.19 -0.68 7.89
CA GLN A 96 -21.16 -1.54 7.28
C GLN A 96 -20.51 -0.88 6.05
N HIS A 97 -21.30 -0.22 5.20
CA HIS A 97 -20.77 0.53 4.07
C HIS A 97 -19.90 1.71 4.49
N LEU A 98 -20.32 2.43 5.54
CA LEU A 98 -19.53 3.52 6.11
C LEU A 98 -18.21 3.02 6.67
N ASN A 99 -18.21 1.91 7.42
CA ASN A 99 -16.99 1.33 7.96
C ASN A 99 -16.03 0.88 6.84
N LYS A 100 -16.54 0.25 5.78
CA LYS A 100 -15.72 -0.10 4.60
C LYS A 100 -15.14 1.14 3.92
N LEU A 101 -15.92 2.21 3.82
CA LEU A 101 -15.43 3.46 3.24
C LEU A 101 -14.33 4.08 4.10
N LEU A 102 -14.50 4.11 5.41
CA LEU A 102 -13.49 4.62 6.35
C LEU A 102 -12.22 3.78 6.32
N GLU A 103 -12.34 2.46 6.22
CA GLU A 103 -11.20 1.54 6.05
C GLU A 103 -10.47 1.81 4.73
N ASN A 104 -11.20 1.97 3.61
CA ASN A 104 -10.61 2.33 2.33
C ASN A 104 -9.88 3.69 2.38
N ILE A 105 -10.45 4.68 3.07
CA ILE A 105 -9.82 6.00 3.26
C ILE A 105 -8.54 5.86 4.10
N ALA A 106 -8.57 5.08 5.17
CA ALA A 106 -7.40 4.84 6.02
C ALA A 106 -6.29 4.10 5.25
N ASN A 107 -6.65 3.11 4.44
CA ASN A 107 -5.71 2.37 3.59
C ASN A 107 -5.08 3.29 2.56
N TYR A 108 -5.88 4.06 1.82
CA TYR A 108 -5.39 5.03 0.84
C TYR A 108 -4.49 6.09 1.50
N SER A 109 -4.86 6.60 2.67
CA SER A 109 -4.02 7.54 3.42
C SER A 109 -2.66 6.93 3.77
N THR A 110 -2.65 5.66 4.22
CA THR A 110 -1.43 4.94 4.53
C THR A 110 -0.56 4.74 3.29
N GLU A 111 -1.17 4.34 2.17
CA GLU A 111 -0.52 4.15 0.88
C GLU A 111 0.15 5.46 0.40
N VAL A 112 -0.59 6.57 0.40
CA VAL A 112 -0.07 7.90 0.04
C VAL A 112 1.09 8.33 0.94
N ILE A 113 1.03 8.05 2.25
CA ILE A 113 2.13 8.35 3.16
C ILE A 113 3.36 7.48 2.82
N THR A 114 3.18 6.19 2.56
CA THR A 114 4.28 5.29 2.22
C THR A 114 4.93 5.63 0.88
N GLU A 115 4.14 5.88 -0.16
CA GLU A 115 4.63 6.29 -1.47
C GLU A 115 5.27 7.69 -1.43
N GLY A 116 4.67 8.62 -0.68
CA GLY A 116 5.24 9.95 -0.47
C GLY A 116 6.59 9.90 0.24
N ASN A 117 6.76 9.02 1.22
CA ASN A 117 8.04 8.80 1.90
C ASN A 117 9.08 8.15 0.99
N ALA A 118 8.68 7.16 0.17
CA ALA A 118 9.55 6.54 -0.82
C ALA A 118 10.04 7.57 -1.85
N THR A 119 9.11 8.34 -2.43
CA THR A 119 9.41 9.41 -3.39
C THR A 119 10.35 10.46 -2.78
N LYS A 120 10.12 10.85 -1.52
CA LYS A 120 10.99 11.80 -0.82
C LYS A 120 12.41 11.25 -0.63
N LEU A 121 12.55 9.95 -0.36
CA LEU A 121 13.84 9.28 -0.23
C LEU A 121 14.57 9.22 -1.57
N ASP A 122 13.84 8.92 -2.65
CA ASP A 122 14.39 8.91 -4.02
C ASP A 122 14.86 10.30 -4.47
N ILE A 123 14.04 11.33 -4.23
CA ILE A 123 14.42 12.72 -4.52
C ILE A 123 15.66 13.12 -3.72
N LYS A 124 15.73 12.73 -2.44
CA LYS A 124 16.91 12.98 -1.62
C LYS A 124 18.15 12.29 -2.21
N GLY A 125 18.04 11.02 -2.60
CA GLY A 125 19.14 10.30 -3.24
C GLY A 125 19.55 10.87 -4.59
N LEU A 126 18.60 11.38 -5.39
CA LEU A 126 18.89 12.09 -6.64
C LEU A 126 19.61 13.42 -6.37
N THR A 127 19.21 14.14 -5.33
CA THR A 127 19.84 15.41 -4.94
C THR A 127 21.27 15.18 -4.47
N GLU A 128 21.49 14.18 -3.61
CA GLU A 128 22.84 13.80 -3.15
C GLU A 128 23.74 13.33 -4.32
N LYS A 129 23.18 12.58 -5.28
CA LYS A 129 23.90 12.20 -6.50
C LYS A 129 24.23 13.41 -7.37
N LEU A 130 23.31 14.37 -7.49
CA LEU A 130 23.54 15.60 -8.25
C LEU A 130 24.62 16.46 -7.59
N ASP A 131 24.59 16.58 -6.26
CA ASP A 131 25.58 17.30 -5.47
C ASP A 131 26.97 16.66 -5.64
N SER A 132 27.07 15.33 -5.52
CA SER A 132 28.34 14.62 -5.77
C SER A 132 28.82 14.72 -7.22
N LEU A 133 27.91 14.83 -8.20
CA LEU A 133 28.26 15.10 -9.60
C LEU A 133 28.81 16.52 -9.79
N SER A 134 28.28 17.49 -9.06
CA SER A 134 28.77 18.87 -9.07
C SER A 134 30.16 18.98 -8.43
N GLU A 135 30.45 18.14 -7.43
CA GLU A 135 31.74 18.10 -6.73
C GLU A 135 32.83 17.29 -7.45
N THR A 136 32.44 16.43 -8.40
CA THR A 136 33.41 15.66 -9.19
C THR A 136 34.22 16.59 -10.08
N GLN A 137 35.44 16.16 -10.45
CA GLN A 137 36.34 16.96 -11.28
C GLN A 137 35.66 17.46 -12.57
N ASN A 138 34.81 16.63 -13.18
CA ASN A 138 34.05 17.01 -14.37
C ASN A 138 32.98 18.08 -14.07
N GLY A 139 32.29 18.01 -12.93
CA GLY A 139 31.31 19.02 -12.49
C GLY A 139 31.97 20.36 -12.17
N LYS A 140 33.13 20.35 -11.50
CA LYS A 140 33.92 21.56 -11.23
C LYS A 140 34.41 22.24 -12.52
N VAL A 141 34.83 21.47 -13.53
CA VAL A 141 35.22 22.02 -14.83
C VAL A 141 34.00 22.56 -15.58
N LEU A 142 32.84 21.91 -15.49
CA LEU A 142 31.61 22.39 -16.14
C LEU A 142 31.10 23.71 -15.52
N LEU A 143 31.13 23.84 -14.20
CA LEU A 143 30.83 25.10 -13.49
C LEU A 143 31.84 26.20 -13.83
N ALA A 144 33.13 25.87 -13.95
CA ALA A 144 34.16 26.83 -14.37
C ALA A 144 33.98 27.29 -15.82
N LEU A 145 33.55 26.39 -16.72
CA LEU A 145 33.19 26.69 -18.10
C LEU A 145 31.98 27.63 -18.17
N GLU A 146 30.90 27.34 -17.43
CA GLU A 146 29.71 28.20 -17.38
C GLU A 146 30.02 29.60 -16.85
N LYS A 147 30.81 29.69 -15.78
CA LYS A 147 31.25 30.98 -15.23
C LYS A 147 32.08 31.77 -16.23
N SER A 148 33.02 31.11 -16.89
CA SER A 148 33.88 31.75 -17.91
C SER A 148 33.09 32.18 -19.14
N LEU A 149 32.10 31.39 -19.56
CA LEU A 149 31.18 31.73 -20.66
C LEU A 149 30.32 32.95 -20.31
N ALA A 150 29.81 33.02 -19.07
CA ALA A 150 29.06 34.17 -18.57
C ALA A 150 29.92 35.44 -18.55
N GLU A 151 31.19 35.34 -18.13
CA GLU A 151 32.15 36.45 -18.17
C GLU A 151 32.51 36.89 -19.60
N ILE A 152 32.63 35.96 -20.55
CA ILE A 152 32.85 36.30 -21.96
C ILE A 152 31.62 37.04 -22.51
N LYS A 153 30.41 36.59 -22.17
CA LYS A 153 29.16 37.22 -22.62
C LYS A 153 28.97 38.63 -22.03
N THR A 154 29.44 38.88 -20.80
CA THR A 154 29.44 40.23 -20.22
C THR A 154 30.49 41.14 -20.87
N LEU A 155 31.65 40.60 -21.23
CA LEU A 155 32.68 41.34 -21.97
C LEU A 155 32.23 41.68 -23.41
N GLU A 156 31.57 40.74 -24.09
CA GLU A 156 31.03 40.93 -25.44
C GLU A 156 29.89 41.98 -25.46
N SER A 157 29.02 41.98 -24.45
CA SER A 157 27.99 43.01 -24.29
C SER A 157 28.57 44.39 -23.93
N LEU A 158 29.67 44.44 -23.15
CA LEU A 158 30.41 45.68 -22.93
C LEU A 158 31.07 46.20 -24.22
N GLN A 159 31.60 45.30 -25.06
CA GLN A 159 32.22 45.63 -26.34
C GLN A 159 31.20 46.20 -27.34
N MET A 160 29.98 45.67 -27.37
CA MET A 160 28.89 46.21 -28.20
C MET A 160 28.40 47.59 -27.73
N SER A 161 28.65 47.97 -26.47
CA SER A 161 28.28 49.28 -25.92
C SER A 161 29.35 50.37 -26.12
N LYS A 162 30.64 49.99 -26.27
CA LYS A 162 31.76 50.89 -26.52
C LYS A 162 32.21 50.76 -27.98
N GLY A 163 31.68 51.62 -28.86
CA GLY A 163 32.01 51.61 -30.28
C GLY A 163 33.53 51.61 -30.57
N SER A 164 34.00 50.54 -31.22
CA SER A 164 35.22 50.43 -32.05
C SER A 164 36.60 50.81 -31.51
N GLN A 165 36.78 51.04 -30.20
CA GLN A 165 38.13 51.04 -29.60
C GLN A 165 38.24 49.94 -28.55
N VAL A 166 38.63 48.76 -28.99
CA VAL A 166 39.02 47.66 -28.09
C VAL A 166 40.49 47.84 -27.78
N GLU A 167 40.81 48.13 -26.52
CA GLU A 167 42.19 48.14 -26.01
C GLU A 167 42.83 46.75 -26.27
N PRO A 168 44.03 46.67 -26.85
CA PRO A 168 44.69 45.40 -27.16
C PRO A 168 44.85 44.48 -25.94
N GLU A 169 44.90 45.03 -24.72
CA GLU A 169 44.87 44.26 -23.47
C GLU A 169 43.57 43.46 -23.26
N GLN A 170 42.42 43.97 -23.70
CA GLN A 170 41.14 43.27 -23.56
C GLN A 170 41.05 42.08 -24.53
N ILE A 171 41.59 42.23 -25.73
CA ILE A 171 41.69 41.13 -26.72
C ILE A 171 42.65 40.07 -26.20
N ALA A 172 43.82 40.46 -25.70
CA ALA A 172 44.77 39.52 -25.11
C ALA A 172 44.19 38.76 -23.90
N ASN A 173 43.39 39.43 -23.06
CA ASN A 173 42.71 38.79 -21.94
C ASN A 173 41.66 37.77 -22.41
N ILE A 174 40.84 38.13 -23.41
CA ILE A 174 39.86 37.21 -24.02
C ILE A 174 40.57 36.01 -24.67
N GLU A 175 41.62 36.24 -25.44
CA GLU A 175 42.42 35.17 -26.08
C GLU A 175 43.06 34.24 -25.05
N SER A 176 43.61 34.77 -23.96
CA SER A 176 44.17 33.94 -22.88
C SER A 176 43.09 33.08 -22.21
N LYS A 177 41.89 33.62 -21.98
CA LYS A 177 40.75 32.88 -21.42
C LYS A 177 40.22 31.83 -22.38
N VAL A 178 40.11 32.13 -23.68
CA VAL A 178 39.70 31.16 -24.71
C VAL A 178 40.71 30.02 -24.80
N THR A 179 42.00 30.31 -24.69
CA THR A 179 43.07 29.28 -24.67
C THR A 179 42.94 28.40 -23.43
N SER A 180 42.75 29.00 -22.25
CA SER A 180 42.51 28.26 -21.00
C SER A 180 41.25 27.39 -21.06
N LEU A 181 40.16 27.86 -21.68
CA LEU A 181 38.94 27.06 -21.87
C LEU A 181 39.15 25.91 -22.85
N SER A 182 39.94 26.13 -23.91
CA SER A 182 40.30 25.09 -24.88
C SER A 182 41.09 23.96 -24.20
N ASP A 183 42.03 24.30 -23.32
CA ASP A 183 42.82 23.31 -22.60
C ASP A 183 41.99 22.54 -21.56
N GLN A 184 41.07 23.21 -20.86
CA GLN A 184 40.11 22.56 -19.96
C GLN A 184 39.16 21.60 -20.70
N LEU A 185 38.70 21.98 -21.90
CA LEU A 185 37.87 21.12 -22.76
C LEU A 185 38.63 19.88 -23.27
N LYS A 186 39.89 20.03 -23.65
CA LYS A 186 40.75 18.89 -24.04
C LYS A 186 40.95 17.93 -22.87
N GLN A 187 41.16 18.46 -21.67
CA GLN A 187 41.29 17.65 -20.47
C GLN A 187 40.01 16.85 -20.19
N LEU A 188 38.83 17.48 -20.24
CA LEU A 188 37.52 16.81 -20.12
C LEU A 188 37.31 15.71 -21.17
N HIS A 189 37.68 15.98 -22.43
CA HIS A 189 37.57 14.99 -23.49
C HIS A 189 38.45 13.76 -23.23
N SER A 190 39.64 13.96 -22.66
CA SER A 190 40.55 12.86 -22.32
C SER A 190 40.04 12.00 -21.15
N THR A 191 39.49 12.62 -20.10
CA THR A 191 38.89 11.89 -18.96
C THR A 191 37.62 11.16 -19.36
N ASN A 192 36.73 11.76 -20.16
CA ASN A 192 35.53 11.08 -20.65
C ASN A 192 35.86 9.91 -21.59
N LYS A 193 36.88 10.04 -22.44
CA LYS A 193 37.33 8.94 -23.29
C LYS A 193 37.83 7.76 -22.46
N SER A 194 38.69 8.02 -21.46
CA SER A 194 39.17 6.99 -20.54
C SER A 194 38.04 6.32 -19.73
N ALA A 195 37.05 7.08 -19.28
CA ALA A 195 35.90 6.53 -18.56
C ALA A 195 35.04 5.65 -19.46
N ASN A 196 34.82 6.06 -20.72
CA ASN A 196 34.05 5.28 -21.69
C ASN A 196 34.79 3.98 -22.10
N ASP A 197 36.10 4.04 -22.29
CA ASP A 197 36.95 2.89 -22.58
C ASP A 197 36.91 1.88 -21.41
N SER A 198 36.97 2.36 -20.16
CA SER A 198 36.82 1.51 -18.97
C SER A 198 35.41 0.91 -18.84
N GLY A 199 34.37 1.64 -19.24
CA GLY A 199 32.99 1.15 -19.25
C GLY A 199 32.75 0.05 -20.29
N ILE A 200 33.42 0.14 -21.44
CA ILE A 200 33.41 -0.92 -22.47
C ILE A 200 34.12 -2.17 -21.95
N GLU A 201 35.28 -2.01 -21.31
CA GLU A 201 36.05 -3.13 -20.75
C GLU A 201 35.27 -3.85 -19.63
N ILE A 202 34.60 -3.12 -18.74
CA ILE A 202 33.74 -3.70 -17.70
C ILE A 202 32.56 -4.47 -18.31
N LYS A 203 31.89 -3.91 -19.32
CA LYS A 203 30.80 -4.61 -20.03
C LYS A 203 31.30 -5.91 -20.67
N GLN A 204 32.47 -5.87 -21.29
CA GLN A 204 33.07 -7.04 -21.93
C GLN A 204 33.46 -8.12 -20.90
N GLN A 205 34.01 -7.72 -19.75
CA GLN A 205 34.28 -8.65 -18.65
C GLN A 205 33.01 -9.29 -18.08
N ILE A 206 31.94 -8.52 -17.91
CA ILE A 206 30.64 -9.04 -17.43
C ILE A 206 30.07 -10.05 -18.41
N CYS A 207 30.07 -9.75 -19.71
CA CYS A 207 29.61 -10.67 -20.74
C CYS A 207 30.41 -11.98 -20.76
N SER A 208 31.74 -11.91 -20.69
CA SER A 208 32.59 -13.11 -20.61
C SER A 208 32.30 -13.96 -19.38
N ARG A 209 32.08 -13.33 -18.21
CA ARG A 209 31.77 -14.04 -16.97
C ARG A 209 30.39 -14.70 -16.99
N ILE A 210 29.38 -14.03 -17.54
CA ILE A 210 28.03 -14.61 -17.69
C ILE A 210 28.09 -15.82 -18.63
N GLN A 211 28.83 -15.72 -19.72
CA GLN A 211 28.99 -16.81 -20.67
C GLN A 211 29.74 -18.01 -20.05
N GLU A 212 30.82 -17.76 -19.30
CA GLU A 212 31.57 -18.78 -18.57
C GLU A 212 30.69 -19.49 -17.52
N GLN A 213 29.91 -18.74 -16.73
CA GLN A 213 29.01 -19.33 -15.74
C GLN A 213 27.87 -20.12 -16.38
N SER A 214 27.34 -19.66 -17.51
CA SER A 214 26.31 -20.39 -18.25
C SER A 214 26.86 -21.71 -18.80
N GLN A 215 28.09 -21.74 -19.30
CA GLN A 215 28.74 -22.96 -19.78
C GLN A 215 28.97 -23.96 -18.63
N ILE A 216 29.44 -23.47 -17.48
CA ILE A 216 29.63 -24.30 -16.28
C ILE A 216 28.29 -24.92 -15.82
N LEU A 217 27.19 -24.17 -15.88
CA LEU A 217 25.87 -24.65 -15.52
C LEU A 217 25.31 -25.67 -16.52
N GLN A 218 25.59 -25.52 -17.82
CA GLN A 218 25.15 -26.49 -18.83
C GLN A 218 25.94 -27.79 -18.78
N ASP A 219 27.27 -27.74 -18.64
CA ASP A 219 28.10 -28.93 -18.77
C ASP A 219 28.23 -29.71 -17.46
N LYS A 220 28.43 -29.01 -16.33
CA LYS A 220 28.79 -29.66 -15.06
C LYS A 220 27.60 -30.01 -14.18
N LEU A 221 26.46 -29.32 -14.34
CA LEU A 221 25.30 -29.56 -13.49
C LEU A 221 24.66 -30.93 -13.73
N PRO A 222 24.45 -31.40 -14.98
CA PRO A 222 23.91 -32.73 -15.23
C PRO A 222 24.86 -33.82 -14.70
N GLU A 223 26.16 -33.70 -14.96
CA GLU A 223 27.17 -34.69 -14.53
C GLU A 223 27.24 -34.82 -13.01
N LEU A 224 27.17 -33.70 -12.28
CA LEU A 224 27.18 -33.69 -10.81
C LEU A 224 25.86 -34.21 -10.21
N ILE A 225 24.73 -34.01 -10.89
CA ILE A 225 23.43 -34.54 -10.47
C ILE A 225 23.39 -36.06 -10.68
N TYR A 226 23.78 -36.54 -11.87
CA TYR A 226 23.78 -37.98 -12.16
C TYR A 226 24.76 -38.74 -11.27
N SER A 227 26.00 -38.26 -11.14
CA SER A 227 27.01 -38.88 -10.25
C SER A 227 26.56 -38.96 -8.79
N LYS A 228 25.86 -37.94 -8.29
CA LYS A 228 25.41 -37.90 -6.89
C LYS A 228 24.15 -38.71 -6.63
N ILE A 229 23.31 -38.92 -7.65
CA ILE A 229 22.17 -39.83 -7.58
C ILE A 229 22.68 -41.28 -7.60
N ASP A 230 23.59 -41.62 -8.49
CA ASP A 230 24.16 -42.96 -8.62
C ASP A 230 24.91 -43.37 -7.35
N ALA A 231 25.77 -42.50 -6.81
CA ALA A 231 26.49 -42.76 -5.55
C ALA A 231 25.54 -42.94 -4.35
N LYS A 232 24.40 -42.25 -4.32
CA LYS A 232 23.39 -42.41 -3.26
C LYS A 232 22.56 -43.69 -3.42
N LEU A 233 22.30 -44.13 -4.64
CA LEU A 233 21.60 -45.39 -4.91
C LEU A 233 22.48 -46.59 -4.56
N GLU A 234 23.76 -46.57 -4.92
CA GLU A 234 24.70 -47.65 -4.59
C GLU A 234 24.93 -47.78 -3.08
N THR A 235 25.15 -46.67 -2.37
CA THR A 235 25.38 -46.68 -0.92
C THR A 235 24.17 -47.14 -0.13
N LYS A 236 22.95 -46.80 -0.58
CA LYS A 236 21.72 -47.28 0.06
C LYS A 236 21.50 -48.77 -0.20
N SER A 237 21.68 -49.22 -1.44
CA SER A 237 21.54 -50.63 -1.80
C SER A 237 22.53 -51.53 -1.06
N GLN A 238 23.79 -51.10 -0.89
CA GLN A 238 24.81 -51.91 -0.20
C GLN A 238 24.59 -51.98 1.33
N ASN A 239 24.03 -50.94 1.94
CA ASN A 239 23.74 -50.95 3.37
C ASN A 239 22.53 -51.83 3.68
N ASP A 240 21.49 -51.79 2.83
CA ASP A 240 20.29 -52.61 2.99
C ASP A 240 20.62 -54.11 2.84
N THR A 241 21.49 -54.50 1.89
CA THR A 241 21.92 -55.91 1.74
C THR A 241 22.78 -56.39 2.91
N LYS A 242 23.76 -55.58 3.35
CA LYS A 242 24.63 -55.96 4.48
C LYS A 242 23.86 -56.06 5.81
N SER A 243 22.85 -55.22 6.01
CA SER A 243 21.99 -55.30 7.19
C SER A 243 21.11 -56.55 7.16
N PHE A 244 20.61 -56.94 5.99
CA PHE A 244 19.79 -58.14 5.84
C PHE A 244 20.61 -59.42 6.05
N ASP A 245 21.81 -59.50 5.48
CA ASP A 245 22.69 -60.66 5.62
C ASP A 245 23.17 -60.85 7.08
N ASN A 246 23.46 -59.76 7.78
CA ASN A 246 23.81 -59.81 9.21
C ASN A 246 22.63 -60.26 10.09
N LEU A 247 21.41 -59.80 9.79
CA LEU A 247 20.22 -60.25 10.53
C LEU A 247 19.90 -61.72 10.25
N SER A 248 20.07 -62.16 9.00
CA SER A 248 19.81 -63.54 8.61
C SER A 248 20.81 -64.51 9.25
N THR A 249 22.10 -64.16 9.25
CA THR A 249 23.14 -64.95 9.92
C THR A 249 23.01 -64.97 11.45
N GLN A 250 22.59 -63.85 12.07
CA GLN A 250 22.27 -63.83 13.50
C GLN A 250 21.05 -64.68 13.84
N LEU A 251 20.01 -64.67 13.01
CA LEU A 251 18.83 -65.50 13.23
C LEU A 251 19.18 -66.98 13.14
N GLU A 252 19.96 -67.37 12.13
CA GLU A 252 20.40 -68.75 11.93
C GLU A 252 21.36 -69.23 13.04
N SER A 253 22.24 -68.35 13.52
CA SER A 253 23.07 -68.58 14.71
C SER A 253 22.24 -68.82 15.96
N ILE A 254 21.21 -68.01 16.20
CA ILE A 254 20.34 -68.15 17.38
C ILE A 254 19.54 -69.45 17.27
N THR A 255 18.92 -69.72 16.13
CA THR A 255 18.13 -70.93 15.89
C THR A 255 18.96 -72.21 16.03
N ASN A 256 20.21 -72.23 15.57
CA ASN A 256 21.09 -73.39 15.69
C ASN A 256 21.73 -73.56 17.08
N SER A 257 21.70 -72.51 17.92
CA SER A 257 22.29 -72.53 19.27
C SER A 257 21.31 -72.88 20.40
N LEU A 258 20.00 -72.91 20.10
CA LEU A 258 18.96 -73.23 21.07
C LEU A 258 18.71 -74.76 21.09
N PRO A 259 18.86 -75.44 22.24
CA PRO A 259 18.42 -76.83 22.38
C PRO A 259 16.89 -76.92 22.26
N ASP A 260 16.38 -78.06 21.81
CA ASP A 260 14.94 -78.32 21.75
C ASP A 260 14.26 -77.96 23.08
N SER A 261 13.20 -77.15 23.01
CA SER A 261 12.55 -76.51 24.17
C SER A 261 12.16 -77.48 25.30
N ASP A 262 12.04 -78.77 25.00
CA ASP A 262 11.72 -79.81 25.98
C ASP A 262 12.93 -80.23 26.83
N LEU A 263 14.16 -80.18 26.30
CA LEU A 263 15.38 -80.53 27.03
C LEU A 263 15.75 -79.47 28.08
N VAL A 264 15.49 -78.20 27.77
CA VAL A 264 15.75 -77.05 28.65
C VAL A 264 14.86 -77.11 29.90
N ARG A 265 13.57 -77.48 29.76
CA ARG A 265 12.66 -77.66 30.90
C ARG A 265 13.05 -78.87 31.75
N GLN A 266 13.50 -79.95 31.14
CA GLN A 266 13.86 -81.18 31.84
C GLN A 266 15.14 -81.06 32.69
N ILE A 267 16.04 -80.12 32.33
CA ILE A 267 17.29 -79.86 33.06
C ILE A 267 17.12 -78.76 34.13
N ILE A 268 16.35 -77.70 33.85
CA ILE A 268 16.27 -76.54 34.74
C ILE A 268 15.40 -76.83 35.98
N ASP A 269 14.29 -77.55 35.83
CA ASP A 269 13.35 -77.76 36.94
C ASP A 269 13.94 -78.55 38.12
N PRO A 270 14.77 -79.61 37.91
CA PRO A 270 15.47 -80.29 38.99
C PRO A 270 16.55 -79.41 39.66
N ILE A 271 17.30 -78.64 38.88
CA ILE A 271 18.41 -77.80 39.37
C ILE A 271 17.87 -76.64 40.22
N VAL A 272 16.75 -76.02 39.84
CA VAL A 272 16.11 -74.96 40.63
C VAL A 272 15.52 -75.51 41.94
N ALA A 273 15.03 -76.75 41.94
CA ALA A 273 14.57 -77.43 43.15
C ALA A 273 15.72 -77.76 44.11
N GLU A 274 16.89 -78.12 43.58
CA GLU A 274 18.09 -78.46 44.35
C GLU A 274 18.84 -77.21 44.86
N LEU A 275 18.90 -76.13 44.08
CA LEU A 275 19.48 -74.85 44.51
C LEU A 275 18.67 -74.16 45.61
N ARG A 276 17.36 -74.42 45.70
CA ARG A 276 16.51 -73.89 46.80
C ARG A 276 16.71 -74.61 48.14
N SER A 277 17.36 -75.78 48.15
CA SER A 277 17.48 -76.62 49.35
C SER A 277 18.88 -76.68 49.97
N VAL A 278 19.89 -76.04 49.37
CA VAL A 278 21.30 -76.15 49.80
C VAL A 278 21.78 -74.88 50.50
N SER A 279 22.17 -74.98 51.78
CA SER A 279 22.97 -73.96 52.47
C SER A 279 24.45 -74.15 52.13
N LEU A 280 25.08 -73.13 51.53
CA LEU A 280 26.44 -73.18 50.99
C LEU A 280 27.51 -73.41 52.07
N ASP A 281 28.44 -74.33 51.82
CA ASP A 281 29.55 -74.66 52.73
C ASP A 281 30.80 -73.77 52.50
N GLN A 282 31.76 -73.86 53.42
CA GLN A 282 33.03 -73.12 53.43
C GLN A 282 33.88 -73.29 52.16
N ARG A 283 33.75 -74.42 51.45
CA ARG A 283 34.50 -74.71 50.22
C ARG A 283 33.97 -73.87 49.06
N SER A 284 32.64 -73.70 49.01
CA SER A 284 31.94 -72.79 48.09
C SER A 284 32.43 -71.34 48.24
N LEU A 285 32.63 -70.89 49.49
CA LEU A 285 33.16 -69.55 49.78
C LEU A 285 34.61 -69.38 49.30
N SER A 286 35.47 -70.39 49.48
CA SER A 286 36.85 -70.33 48.96
C SER A 286 36.94 -70.34 47.43
N LEU A 287 35.95 -70.95 46.77
CA LEU A 287 35.86 -70.97 45.31
C LEU A 287 35.41 -69.60 44.80
N LEU A 288 34.50 -68.94 45.53
CA LEU A 288 34.10 -67.56 45.26
C LEU A 288 35.27 -66.58 45.42
N GLU A 289 36.10 -66.77 46.44
CA GLU A 289 37.30 -65.97 46.68
C GLU A 289 38.37 -66.18 45.60
N ASN A 290 38.55 -67.41 45.12
CA ASN A 290 39.40 -67.70 43.95
C ASN A 290 38.86 -67.09 42.65
N ILE A 291 37.53 -67.07 42.46
CA ILE A 291 36.89 -66.43 41.31
C ILE A 291 37.10 -64.91 41.37
N LEU A 292 36.95 -64.30 42.55
CA LEU A 292 37.21 -62.88 42.78
C LEU A 292 38.68 -62.50 42.54
N ASN A 293 39.63 -63.31 42.98
CA ASN A 293 41.05 -63.08 42.71
C ASN A 293 41.39 -63.21 41.21
N ARG A 294 40.80 -64.18 40.50
CA ARG A 294 40.93 -64.27 39.03
C ARG A 294 40.28 -63.12 38.27
N LEU A 295 39.20 -62.54 38.79
CA LEU A 295 38.60 -61.30 38.26
C LEU A 295 39.48 -60.07 38.55
N GLY A 296 40.23 -60.08 39.66
CA GLY A 296 41.21 -59.05 40.01
C GLY A 296 42.46 -59.05 39.11
N ASP A 297 42.96 -60.22 38.72
CA ASP A 297 44.15 -60.36 37.84
C ASP A 297 43.84 -60.06 36.36
N LYS A 298 42.58 -60.21 35.92
CA LYS A 298 42.12 -59.80 34.58
C LYS A 298 42.16 -58.29 34.32
N LYS A 299 42.51 -57.49 35.32
CA LYS A 299 42.66 -56.04 35.17
C LYS A 299 43.81 -55.63 34.24
N SER A 300 44.75 -56.53 33.93
CA SER A 300 45.80 -56.31 32.92
C SER A 300 45.39 -56.65 31.48
N GLU A 301 44.29 -57.39 31.27
CA GLU A 301 43.66 -57.58 29.95
C GLU A 301 42.83 -56.36 29.52
N ASN A 302 42.66 -55.35 30.40
CA ASN A 302 41.95 -54.11 30.09
C ASN A 302 42.69 -53.19 29.12
N ASP A 303 43.98 -53.40 28.84
CA ASP A 303 44.72 -52.61 27.86
C ASP A 303 44.16 -52.78 26.43
N LEU A 304 43.64 -53.98 26.10
CA LEU A 304 42.94 -54.23 24.83
C LEU A 304 41.54 -53.62 24.79
N HIS A 305 40.89 -53.49 25.95
CA HIS A 305 39.62 -52.77 26.04
C HIS A 305 39.81 -51.27 25.86
N ASP A 306 40.88 -50.69 26.38
CA ASP A 306 41.20 -49.27 26.20
C ASP A 306 41.47 -48.91 24.73
N GLU A 307 42.10 -49.80 23.96
CA GLU A 307 42.31 -49.61 22.51
C GLU A 307 40.98 -49.58 21.74
N PHE A 308 40.05 -50.49 22.09
CA PHE A 308 38.69 -50.49 21.52
C PHE A 308 37.91 -49.22 21.88
N PHE A 309 37.96 -48.77 23.13
CA PHE A 309 37.28 -47.54 23.56
C PHE A 309 37.92 -46.28 22.95
N LEU A 310 39.23 -46.27 22.71
CA LEU A 310 39.93 -45.23 21.95
C LEU A 310 39.42 -45.16 20.51
N ASP A 311 39.24 -46.31 19.86
CA ASP A 311 38.78 -46.39 18.48
C ASP A 311 37.32 -45.96 18.35
N VAL A 312 36.45 -46.41 19.27
CA VAL A 312 35.05 -45.94 19.38
C VAL A 312 34.99 -44.43 19.63
N ARG A 313 35.87 -43.90 20.49
CA ARG A 313 35.93 -42.46 20.77
C ARG A 313 36.42 -41.65 19.57
N SER A 314 37.33 -42.21 18.77
CA SER A 314 37.78 -41.60 17.52
C SER A 314 36.66 -41.59 16.47
N GLY A 315 35.91 -42.69 16.36
CA GLY A 315 34.73 -42.81 15.52
C GLY A 315 33.64 -41.81 15.90
N LEU A 316 33.35 -41.66 17.19
CA LEU A 316 32.40 -40.65 17.70
C LEU A 316 32.84 -39.22 17.36
N LYS A 317 34.13 -38.89 17.49
CA LYS A 317 34.65 -37.57 17.07
C LYS A 317 34.49 -37.34 15.58
N SER A 318 34.72 -38.37 14.76
CA SER A 318 34.50 -38.29 13.32
C SER A 318 33.03 -38.04 13.00
N ILE A 319 32.11 -38.72 13.70
CA ILE A 319 30.66 -38.51 13.56
C ILE A 319 30.27 -37.08 13.97
N ASP A 320 30.76 -36.57 15.09
CA ASP A 320 30.48 -35.19 15.53
C ASP A 320 30.98 -34.15 14.53
N SER A 321 32.17 -34.35 13.96
CA SER A 321 32.70 -33.47 12.91
C SER A 321 31.83 -33.50 11.66
N LEU A 322 31.29 -34.67 11.30
CA LEU A 322 30.37 -34.83 10.18
C LEU A 322 29.02 -34.17 10.46
N ILE A 323 28.49 -34.30 11.68
CA ILE A 323 27.25 -33.65 12.11
C ILE A 323 27.40 -32.13 12.02
N THR A 324 28.52 -31.59 12.51
CA THR A 324 28.79 -30.15 12.47
C THR A 324 28.86 -29.66 11.02
N SER A 325 29.62 -30.36 10.17
CA SER A 325 29.69 -30.04 8.74
C SER A 325 28.32 -30.11 8.04
N LYS A 326 27.48 -31.09 8.39
CA LYS A 326 26.12 -31.21 7.84
C LYS A 326 25.20 -30.11 8.35
N ASN A 327 25.31 -29.70 9.60
CA ASN A 327 24.56 -28.58 10.16
C ASN A 327 24.96 -27.26 9.49
N ASP A 328 26.25 -27.01 9.26
CA ASP A 328 26.71 -25.84 8.52
C ASP A 328 26.15 -25.81 7.09
N GLN A 329 26.07 -26.99 6.46
CA GLN A 329 25.47 -27.13 5.14
C GLN A 329 23.96 -26.84 5.16
N ILE A 330 23.23 -27.30 6.18
CA ILE A 330 21.81 -27.01 6.39
C ILE A 330 21.60 -25.51 6.59
N ASP A 331 22.42 -24.86 7.42
CA ASP A 331 22.33 -23.41 7.67
C ASP A 331 22.60 -22.61 6.40
N SER A 332 23.58 -23.02 5.60
CA SER A 332 23.84 -22.39 4.31
C SER A 332 22.67 -22.55 3.34
N LEU A 333 22.02 -23.71 3.32
CA LEU A 333 20.85 -23.96 2.47
C LEU A 333 19.64 -23.16 2.95
N SER A 334 19.42 -23.09 4.26
CA SER A 334 18.34 -22.30 4.87
C SER A 334 18.49 -20.82 4.52
N LYS A 335 19.69 -20.25 4.65
CA LYS A 335 19.97 -18.86 4.23
C LYS A 335 19.71 -18.61 2.75
N LYS A 336 20.03 -19.58 1.87
CA LYS A 336 19.77 -19.47 0.43
C LYS A 336 18.27 -19.54 0.14
N TYR A 337 17.53 -20.39 0.85
CA TYR A 337 16.08 -20.49 0.75
C TYR A 337 15.41 -19.18 1.16
N ASP A 338 15.78 -18.61 2.31
CA ASP A 338 15.24 -17.32 2.79
C ASP A 338 15.54 -16.16 1.82
N ALA A 339 16.69 -16.18 1.16
CA ALA A 339 17.04 -15.20 0.14
C ALA A 339 16.18 -15.37 -1.12
N GLN A 340 15.94 -16.61 -1.56
CA GLN A 340 15.04 -16.89 -2.68
C GLN A 340 13.59 -16.52 -2.37
N GLU A 341 13.12 -16.79 -1.15
CA GLU A 341 11.76 -16.42 -0.72
C GLU A 341 11.57 -14.90 -0.72
N ARG A 342 12.56 -14.14 -0.21
CA ARG A 342 12.57 -12.68 -0.30
C ARG A 342 12.53 -12.17 -1.74
N ALA A 343 13.34 -12.75 -2.62
CA ALA A 343 13.34 -12.36 -4.04
C ALA A 343 11.99 -12.66 -4.72
N LEU A 344 11.31 -13.75 -4.37
CA LEU A 344 9.98 -14.07 -4.89
C LEU A 344 8.91 -13.10 -4.41
N ILE A 345 8.99 -12.63 -3.16
CA ILE A 345 8.08 -11.61 -2.63
C ILE A 345 8.27 -10.29 -3.40
N GLU A 346 9.52 -9.86 -3.58
CA GLU A 346 9.85 -8.65 -4.35
C GLU A 346 9.38 -8.75 -5.81
N LEU A 347 9.54 -9.91 -6.45
CA LEU A 347 9.06 -10.14 -7.81
C LEU A 347 7.51 -10.05 -7.91
N ARG A 348 6.79 -10.50 -6.87
CA ARG A 348 5.32 -10.36 -6.84
C ARG A 348 4.88 -8.91 -6.68
N GLU A 349 5.56 -8.15 -5.83
CA GLU A 349 5.24 -6.73 -5.64
C GLU A 349 5.54 -5.91 -6.90
N THR A 350 6.68 -6.15 -7.55
CA THR A 350 7.00 -5.52 -8.85
C THR A 350 5.99 -5.88 -9.93
N GLN A 351 5.48 -7.12 -9.95
CA GLN A 351 4.42 -7.53 -10.87
C GLN A 351 3.08 -6.82 -10.61
N LYS A 352 2.72 -6.55 -9.35
CA LYS A 352 1.54 -5.74 -9.02
C LYS A 352 1.70 -4.30 -9.49
N LEU A 353 2.88 -3.71 -9.24
CA LEU A 353 3.18 -2.36 -9.67
C LEU A 353 3.12 -2.23 -11.20
N GLN A 354 3.62 -3.24 -11.93
CA GLN A 354 3.50 -3.28 -13.39
C GLN A 354 2.05 -3.25 -13.87
N ARG A 355 1.15 -4.02 -13.25
CA ARG A 355 -0.27 -4.00 -13.62
C ARG A 355 -0.91 -2.63 -13.37
N SER A 356 -0.56 -1.98 -12.26
CA SER A 356 -1.01 -0.61 -11.97
C SER A 356 -0.51 0.38 -13.02
N HIS A 357 0.75 0.24 -13.45
CA HIS A 357 1.31 1.05 -14.54
C HIS A 357 0.55 0.86 -15.85
N ASP A 358 0.26 -0.39 -16.24
CA ASP A 358 -0.49 -0.71 -17.46
C ASP A 358 -1.92 -0.10 -17.43
N ASP A 359 -2.59 -0.14 -16.27
CA ASP A 359 -3.91 0.48 -16.06
C ASP A 359 -3.85 2.02 -16.17
N LEU A 360 -2.78 2.64 -15.65
CA LEU A 360 -2.56 4.08 -15.75
C LEU A 360 -2.26 4.51 -17.19
N GLU A 361 -1.44 3.77 -17.93
CA GLU A 361 -1.20 4.01 -19.35
C GLU A 361 -2.49 3.94 -20.17
N LEU A 362 -3.34 2.95 -19.91
CA LEU A 362 -4.65 2.84 -20.55
C LEU A 362 -5.51 4.08 -20.26
N LYS A 363 -5.52 4.55 -19.02
CA LYS A 363 -6.30 5.74 -18.61
C LYS A 363 -5.76 7.02 -19.23
N ILE A 364 -4.44 7.15 -19.36
CA ILE A 364 -3.79 8.26 -20.07
C ILE A 364 -4.18 8.25 -21.55
N SER A 365 -4.12 7.09 -22.21
CA SER A 365 -4.52 6.96 -23.61
C SER A 365 -6.00 7.32 -23.83
N GLN A 366 -6.89 6.91 -22.92
CA GLN A 366 -8.31 7.30 -22.96
C GLN A 366 -8.51 8.81 -22.76
N LEU A 367 -7.77 9.44 -21.85
CA LEU A 367 -7.82 10.89 -21.65
C LEU A 367 -7.30 11.63 -22.87
N ASP A 368 -6.22 11.18 -23.48
CA ASP A 368 -5.65 11.80 -24.67
C ASP A 368 -6.63 11.74 -25.85
N SER A 369 -7.30 10.60 -26.05
CA SER A 369 -8.38 10.48 -27.04
C SER A 369 -9.53 11.47 -26.79
N LYS A 370 -9.94 11.65 -25.53
CA LYS A 370 -10.97 12.65 -25.16
C LYS A 370 -10.49 14.08 -25.41
N TYR A 371 -9.23 14.39 -25.09
CA TYR A 371 -8.65 15.71 -25.36
C TYR A 371 -8.54 16.00 -26.85
N GLN A 372 -8.17 15.02 -27.67
CA GLN A 372 -8.16 15.17 -29.12
C GLN A 372 -9.56 15.44 -29.67
N LEU A 373 -10.58 14.71 -29.19
CA LEU A 373 -11.98 14.95 -29.56
C LEU A 373 -12.45 16.35 -29.14
N LEU A 374 -12.10 16.78 -27.93
CA LEU A 374 -12.44 18.12 -27.45
C LEU A 374 -11.75 19.21 -28.28
N THR A 375 -10.47 19.02 -28.60
CA THR A 375 -9.67 19.96 -29.40
C THR A 375 -10.26 20.12 -30.79
N THR A 376 -10.60 19.02 -31.46
CA THR A 376 -11.24 19.06 -32.78
C THR A 376 -12.61 19.74 -32.74
N ALA A 377 -13.40 19.53 -31.69
CA ALA A 377 -14.68 20.23 -31.50
C ALA A 377 -14.51 21.74 -31.30
N TYR A 378 -13.55 22.17 -30.49
CA TYR A 378 -13.23 23.59 -30.31
C TYR A 378 -12.70 24.24 -31.58
N GLN A 379 -11.85 23.54 -32.32
CA GLN A 379 -11.32 24.04 -33.58
C GLN A 379 -12.44 24.24 -34.62
N LYS A 380 -13.41 23.32 -34.68
CA LYS A 380 -14.61 23.49 -35.50
C LYS A 380 -15.42 24.71 -35.06
N LYS A 381 -15.66 24.88 -33.75
CA LYS A 381 -16.39 26.04 -33.22
C LYS A 381 -15.68 27.36 -33.49
N TYR A 382 -14.35 27.36 -33.47
CA TYR A 382 -13.54 28.51 -33.81
C TYR A 382 -13.70 28.89 -35.29
N GLU A 383 -13.66 27.92 -36.21
CA GLU A 383 -13.91 28.16 -37.63
C GLU A 383 -15.35 28.66 -37.88
N ASP A 384 -16.35 28.08 -37.20
CA ASP A 384 -17.73 28.58 -37.25
C ASP A 384 -17.81 30.07 -36.82
N PHE A 385 -17.13 30.42 -35.73
CA PHE A 385 -17.08 31.80 -35.23
C PHE A 385 -16.37 32.73 -36.21
N LYS A 386 -15.25 32.30 -36.81
CA LYS A 386 -14.50 33.06 -37.80
C LYS A 386 -15.34 33.33 -39.05
N ASN A 387 -16.07 32.31 -39.53
CA ASN A 387 -17.01 32.45 -40.64
C ASN A 387 -18.13 33.44 -40.29
N LEU A 388 -18.72 33.32 -39.11
CA LEU A 388 -19.74 34.24 -38.63
C LEU A 388 -19.22 35.68 -38.52
N HIS A 389 -18.02 35.88 -38.00
CA HIS A 389 -17.38 37.20 -37.92
C HIS A 389 -17.16 37.81 -39.32
N GLN A 390 -16.78 37.00 -40.31
CA GLN A 390 -16.64 37.47 -41.69
C GLN A 390 -17.99 37.84 -42.32
N GLN A 391 -19.05 37.09 -42.01
CA GLN A 391 -20.42 37.44 -42.41
C GLN A 391 -20.85 38.78 -41.80
N TYR A 392 -20.56 39.01 -40.51
CA TYR A 392 -20.84 40.29 -39.85
C TYR A 392 -20.08 41.45 -40.50
N LYS A 393 -18.79 41.30 -40.80
CA LYS A 393 -18.01 42.33 -41.51
C LYS A 393 -18.56 42.63 -42.90
N SER A 394 -19.01 41.60 -43.60
CA SER A 394 -19.63 41.75 -44.93
C SER A 394 -20.96 42.50 -44.83
N LEU A 395 -21.77 42.18 -43.81
CA LEU A 395 -23.02 42.87 -43.52
C LEU A 395 -22.79 44.34 -43.15
N GLU A 396 -21.81 44.63 -42.30
CA GLU A 396 -21.41 45.98 -41.92
C GLU A 396 -21.04 46.81 -43.15
N SER A 397 -20.17 46.28 -44.02
CA SER A 397 -19.82 46.95 -45.29
C SER A 397 -21.03 47.15 -46.21
N ASN A 398 -21.96 46.19 -46.25
CA ASN A 398 -23.19 46.33 -47.03
C ASN A 398 -24.12 47.42 -46.46
N ILE A 399 -24.24 47.52 -45.13
CA ILE A 399 -25.01 48.57 -44.46
C ILE A 399 -24.38 49.94 -44.76
N GLU A 400 -23.06 50.08 -44.65
CA GLU A 400 -22.36 51.33 -45.01
C GLU A 400 -22.63 51.73 -46.46
N ARG A 401 -22.55 50.78 -47.41
CA ARG A 401 -22.87 51.04 -48.82
C ARG A 401 -24.30 51.51 -49.02
N LEU A 402 -25.28 50.88 -48.33
CA LEU A 402 -26.69 51.27 -48.40
C LEU A 402 -26.95 52.66 -47.78
N GLN A 403 -26.24 53.01 -46.71
CA GLN A 403 -26.31 54.34 -46.09
C GLN A 403 -25.71 55.44 -46.99
N ILE A 404 -24.71 55.11 -47.81
CA ILE A 404 -24.14 56.04 -48.80
C ILE A 404 -25.06 56.19 -50.02
N ALA A 405 -25.70 55.11 -50.47
CA ALA A 405 -26.55 55.10 -51.68
C ALA A 405 -27.92 55.77 -51.51
N THR A 406 -28.37 55.99 -50.27
CA THR A 406 -29.62 56.72 -49.98
C THR A 406 -29.29 58.02 -49.25
N PRO A 407 -29.12 59.17 -49.95
CA PRO A 407 -29.00 60.45 -49.25
C PRO A 407 -30.34 60.70 -48.55
N PRO A 408 -30.40 60.73 -47.20
CA PRO A 408 -31.64 61.01 -46.52
C PRO A 408 -31.96 62.50 -46.75
N PRO A 409 -33.22 62.88 -47.01
CA PRO A 409 -33.60 64.28 -46.91
C PRO A 409 -33.17 64.81 -45.55
N ASN A 410 -32.62 66.03 -45.48
CA ASN A 410 -31.98 66.62 -44.28
C ASN A 410 -32.73 66.42 -42.94
N LYS A 411 -34.05 66.21 -42.97
CA LYS A 411 -34.90 65.90 -41.82
C LYS A 411 -34.63 64.50 -41.22
N VAL A 412 -34.30 63.50 -42.03
CA VAL A 412 -34.02 62.13 -41.59
C VAL A 412 -32.63 62.01 -40.94
N LYS A 413 -31.62 62.76 -41.42
CA LYS A 413 -30.32 62.88 -40.73
C LYS A 413 -30.46 63.49 -39.34
N LYS A 414 -31.29 64.53 -39.19
CA LYS A 414 -31.60 65.12 -37.88
C LYS A 414 -32.31 64.11 -36.97
N LEU A 415 -33.31 63.39 -37.49
CA LEU A 415 -34.02 62.37 -36.72
C LEU A 415 -33.11 61.21 -36.29
N ALA A 416 -32.20 60.76 -37.15
CA ALA A 416 -31.21 59.73 -36.82
C ALA A 416 -30.25 60.21 -35.73
N LYS A 417 -29.79 61.46 -35.79
CA LYS A 417 -28.94 62.07 -34.75
C LYS A 417 -29.67 62.23 -33.42
N VAL A 418 -30.97 62.56 -33.45
CA VAL A 418 -31.83 62.59 -32.26
C VAL A 418 -32.01 61.20 -31.69
N ARG A 419 -32.25 60.17 -32.52
CA ARG A 419 -32.37 58.77 -32.07
C ARG A 419 -31.06 58.27 -31.44
N GLN A 420 -29.91 58.55 -32.06
CA GLN A 420 -28.59 58.20 -31.52
C GLN A 420 -28.32 58.91 -30.18
N LEU A 421 -28.74 60.17 -30.06
CA LEU A 421 -28.63 60.93 -28.81
C LEU A 421 -29.56 60.36 -27.71
N HIS A 422 -30.78 59.95 -28.06
CA HIS A 422 -31.70 59.29 -27.15
C HIS A 422 -31.19 57.92 -26.70
N GLU A 423 -30.63 57.14 -27.62
CA GLU A 423 -30.05 55.84 -27.35
C GLU A 423 -28.81 55.95 -26.44
N SER A 424 -27.92 56.91 -26.72
CA SER A 424 -26.79 57.23 -25.84
C SER A 424 -27.26 57.65 -24.44
N LYS A 425 -28.31 58.49 -24.35
CA LYS A 425 -28.88 58.90 -23.06
C LYS A 425 -29.55 57.76 -22.32
N LEU A 426 -30.22 56.85 -23.01
CA LEU A 426 -30.82 55.66 -22.39
C LEU A 426 -29.75 54.71 -21.86
N ASN A 427 -28.68 54.45 -22.61
CA ASN A 427 -27.56 53.64 -22.14
C ASN A 427 -26.88 54.26 -20.92
N GLU A 428 -26.66 55.58 -20.91
CA GLU A 428 -26.13 56.32 -19.76
C GLU A 428 -27.03 56.18 -18.51
N ILE A 429 -28.35 56.20 -18.69
CA ILE A 429 -29.32 55.96 -17.61
C ILE A 429 -29.28 54.50 -17.13
N TYR A 430 -29.16 53.53 -18.05
CA TYR A 430 -29.06 52.11 -17.69
C TYR A 430 -27.78 51.81 -16.91
N GLU A 431 -26.63 52.34 -17.33
CA GLU A 431 -25.36 52.20 -16.61
C GLU A 431 -25.43 52.89 -15.24
N SER A 432 -25.99 54.11 -15.17
CA SER A 432 -26.18 54.83 -13.90
C SER A 432 -27.10 54.09 -12.92
N GLN A 433 -28.13 53.37 -13.42
CA GLN A 433 -29.00 52.54 -12.58
C GLN A 433 -28.32 51.24 -12.11
N TYR A 434 -27.41 50.67 -12.91
CA TYR A 434 -26.62 49.51 -12.52
C TYR A 434 -25.59 49.86 -11.44
N ASP A 435 -24.91 50.99 -11.56
CA ASP A 435 -23.95 51.47 -10.56
C ASP A 435 -24.63 51.86 -9.24
N SER A 436 -25.84 52.43 -9.30
CA SER A 436 -26.61 52.74 -8.10
C SER A 436 -27.10 51.50 -7.34
N LYS A 437 -27.35 50.37 -8.04
CA LYS A 437 -27.73 49.10 -7.40
C LYS A 437 -26.53 48.35 -6.82
N ASN A 438 -25.37 48.40 -7.47
CA ASN A 438 -24.14 47.76 -6.97
C ASN A 438 -23.54 48.48 -5.75
N ASN A 439 -23.73 49.79 -5.62
CA ASN A 439 -23.30 50.53 -4.43
C ASN A 439 -24.22 50.35 -3.21
N ALA A 440 -25.49 49.96 -3.40
CA ALA A 440 -26.39 49.60 -2.30
C ALA A 440 -26.06 48.22 -1.69
N ASN A 441 -25.53 47.29 -2.48
CA ASN A 441 -25.13 45.95 -2.02
C ASN A 441 -23.73 45.87 -1.39
N ARG A 442 -22.98 46.98 -1.29
CA ARG A 442 -21.69 47.06 -0.58
C ARG A 442 -21.79 47.69 0.82
N ARG A 443 -23.00 47.99 1.30
CA ARG A 443 -23.26 48.59 2.63
C ARG A 443 -24.04 47.68 3.59
N PHE A 444 -23.88 46.36 3.46
CA PHE A 444 -24.26 45.40 4.49
C PHE A 444 -23.14 44.39 4.70
#